data_AF-A0A9N9EQ75-F1
#
_entry.id   AF-A0A9N9EQ75-F1
#
_cell.length_a   1.000
_cell.length_b   1.000
_cell.length_c   1.000
_cell.angle_alpha   90.00
_cell.angle_beta   90.00
_cell.angle_gamma   90.00
#
_symmetry.space_group_name_H-M   'P 1'
#
loop_
_entity.id
_entity.type
_entity.pdbx_description
1 polymer ?
#
loop_
_entity_poly.entity_id
_entity_poly.type
_entity_poly.pdbx_seq_one_letter_code
_entity_poly.pdbx_strand_id
1 'polypeptide(L)'
;MCLKNDGLDSSYYVSASEMFNDPLYKSSKAELKLMTNMDKYLTVENNIREGMIMTSYRYAKVNNLQYSDYEFSKLNFWIMFKDMNALYLASDAKIDYTLEVNLKILVYLYDYFADYSLAPEKQIVPEE
;
A
#
# COMPACT_ATOMS: atom_id res chain seq x y z
N MET A 1 -11.96 -11.43 -22.14
CA MET A 1 -10.59 -11.80 -21.71
C MET A 1 -10.69 -12.99 -20.74
N CYS A 2 -11.44 -12.88 -19.65
CA CYS A 2 -11.64 -13.94 -18.64
C CYS A 2 -12.23 -15.25 -19.20
N LEU A 3 -13.32 -15.21 -19.98
CA LEU A 3 -13.93 -16.45 -20.52
C LEU A 3 -13.01 -17.20 -21.50
N LYS A 4 -12.22 -16.47 -22.29
CA LYS A 4 -11.32 -17.05 -23.29
C LYS A 4 -10.01 -17.56 -22.68
N ASN A 5 -9.50 -16.88 -21.67
CA ASN A 5 -8.18 -17.18 -21.08
C ASN A 5 -8.31 -18.11 -19.87
N ASP A 6 -9.30 -17.87 -19.02
CA ASP A 6 -9.45 -18.53 -17.71
C ASP A 6 -10.70 -19.42 -17.63
N GLY A 7 -11.51 -19.43 -18.69
CA GLY A 7 -12.77 -20.19 -18.73
C GLY A 7 -13.84 -19.66 -17.78
N LEU A 8 -13.72 -18.41 -17.30
CA LEU A 8 -14.64 -17.82 -16.33
C LEU A 8 -15.64 -16.89 -17.00
N ASP A 9 -16.93 -17.11 -16.74
CA ASP A 9 -18.01 -16.24 -17.17
C ASP A 9 -18.38 -15.27 -16.05
N SER A 10 -18.23 -13.97 -16.31
CA SER A 10 -18.48 -12.89 -15.36
C SER A 10 -19.91 -12.85 -14.81
N SER A 11 -20.89 -13.43 -15.53
CA SER A 11 -22.29 -13.45 -15.09
C SER A 11 -22.54 -14.33 -13.86
N TYR A 12 -21.59 -15.20 -13.51
CA TYR A 12 -21.70 -16.09 -12.34
C TYR A 12 -21.10 -15.52 -11.06
N TYR A 13 -20.51 -14.32 -11.10
CA TYR A 13 -19.83 -13.72 -9.95
C TYR A 13 -20.60 -12.51 -9.43
N VAL A 14 -20.63 -12.36 -8.11
CA VAL A 14 -21.30 -11.23 -7.45
C VAL A 14 -20.43 -9.97 -7.51
N SER A 15 -19.10 -10.14 -7.58
CA SER A 15 -18.14 -9.03 -7.62
C SER A 15 -16.94 -9.32 -8.51
N ALA A 16 -16.26 -8.25 -8.96
CA ALA A 16 -15.04 -8.38 -9.72
C ALA A 16 -13.91 -9.06 -8.93
N SER A 17 -13.79 -8.79 -7.62
CA SER A 17 -12.75 -9.41 -6.79
C SER A 17 -12.86 -10.92 -6.73
N GLU A 18 -14.09 -11.44 -6.66
CA GLU A 18 -14.35 -12.88 -6.66
C GLU A 18 -13.89 -13.50 -7.99
N MET A 19 -14.25 -12.87 -9.11
CA MET A 19 -13.85 -13.30 -10.45
C MET A 19 -12.32 -13.23 -10.66
N PHE A 20 -11.63 -12.22 -10.10
CA PHE A 20 -10.17 -12.08 -10.24
C PHE A 20 -9.38 -13.09 -9.41
N ASN A 21 -9.92 -13.52 -8.27
CA ASN A 21 -9.23 -14.47 -7.39
C ASN A 21 -9.41 -15.94 -7.81
N ASP A 22 -10.50 -16.28 -8.48
CA ASP A 22 -10.80 -17.67 -8.87
C ASP A 22 -9.73 -18.33 -9.77
N PRO A 23 -9.14 -17.67 -10.80
CA PRO A 23 -8.01 -18.21 -11.56
C PRO A 23 -6.77 -18.45 -10.70
N LEU A 24 -6.51 -17.59 -9.71
CA LEU A 24 -5.37 -17.70 -8.79
C LEU A 24 -5.51 -18.95 -7.91
N TYR A 25 -6.71 -19.21 -7.38
CA TYR A 25 -6.97 -20.43 -6.60
C TYR A 25 -6.88 -21.70 -7.46
N LYS A 26 -7.45 -21.67 -8.68
CA LYS A 26 -7.38 -22.80 -9.62
C LYS A 26 -5.96 -23.16 -10.02
N SER A 27 -5.10 -22.16 -10.26
CA SER A 27 -3.72 -22.37 -10.67
C SER A 27 -2.80 -22.78 -9.52
N SER A 28 -2.97 -22.19 -8.33
CA SER A 28 -2.14 -22.47 -7.15
C SER A 28 -2.44 -23.84 -6.51
N LYS A 29 -3.65 -24.39 -6.70
CA LYS A 29 -4.15 -25.59 -6.02
C LYS A 29 -4.08 -25.48 -4.49
N ALA A 30 -4.00 -24.25 -3.97
CA ALA A 30 -3.96 -24.02 -2.54
C ALA A 30 -5.34 -24.31 -1.93
N GLU A 31 -5.37 -25.08 -0.85
CA GLU A 31 -6.58 -25.31 -0.07
C GLU A 31 -6.69 -24.25 1.03
N LEU A 32 -7.70 -23.38 0.93
CA LEU A 32 -8.01 -22.42 1.99
C LEU A 32 -8.59 -23.15 3.20
N LYS A 33 -7.82 -23.19 4.29
CA LYS A 33 -8.31 -23.75 5.55
C LYS A 33 -9.18 -22.74 6.27
N LEU A 34 -10.38 -23.16 6.68
CA LEU A 34 -11.27 -22.34 7.49
C LEU A 34 -10.59 -21.97 8.82
N MET A 35 -10.44 -20.67 9.09
CA MET A 35 -9.97 -20.18 10.39
C MET A 35 -11.12 -20.23 11.38
N THR A 36 -11.08 -21.21 12.29
CA THR A 36 -12.11 -21.39 13.33
C THR A 36 -11.79 -20.67 14.64
N ASN A 37 -10.55 -20.23 14.83
CA ASN A 37 -10.11 -19.54 16.02
C ASN A 37 -10.18 -18.01 15.79
N MET A 38 -11.02 -17.33 16.57
CA MET A 38 -11.23 -15.89 16.48
C MET A 38 -9.97 -15.07 16.77
N ASP A 39 -9.14 -15.49 17.73
CA ASP A 39 -7.91 -14.75 18.06
C ASP A 39 -6.92 -14.77 16.89
N LYS A 40 -6.82 -15.90 16.15
CA LYS A 40 -6.00 -16.00 14.94
C LYS A 40 -6.53 -15.10 13.82
N TYR A 41 -7.85 -15.08 13.64
CA TYR A 41 -8.51 -14.20 12.67
C TYR A 41 -8.24 -12.73 12.99
N LEU A 42 -8.50 -12.32 14.24
CA LEU A 42 -8.24 -10.95 14.70
C LEU A 42 -6.77 -10.58 14.60
N THR A 43 -5.85 -11.52 14.83
CA THR A 43 -4.42 -11.27 14.65
C THR A 43 -4.09 -10.92 13.20
N VAL A 44 -4.65 -11.63 12.21
CA VAL A 44 -4.44 -11.32 10.79
C VAL A 44 -5.07 -9.97 10.45
N GLU A 45 -6.37 -9.79 10.75
CA GLU A 45 -7.12 -8.57 10.45
C GLU A 45 -6.53 -7.31 11.10
N ASN A 46 -6.07 -7.42 12.35
CA ASN A 46 -5.47 -6.30 13.07
C ASN A 46 -4.12 -5.91 12.50
N ASN A 47 -3.41 -6.82 11.83
CA ASN A 47 -2.08 -6.60 11.27
C ASN A 47 -2.09 -6.27 9.77
N ILE A 48 -3.21 -6.46 9.06
CA ILE A 48 -3.35 -5.96 7.69
C ILE A 48 -3.23 -4.42 7.67
N ARG A 49 -2.46 -3.91 6.72
CA ARG A 49 -2.28 -2.47 6.43
C ARG A 49 -2.51 -2.25 4.94
N GLU A 50 -3.09 -1.12 4.62
CA GLU A 50 -3.32 -0.72 3.23
C GLU A 50 -2.09 -0.03 2.62
N GLY A 51 -2.28 0.61 1.48
CA GLY A 51 -1.27 1.44 0.85
C GLY A 51 -0.78 2.54 1.80
N MET A 52 0.49 2.88 1.65
CA MET A 52 1.12 3.95 2.41
C MET A 52 0.97 5.28 1.66
N ILE A 53 0.51 6.31 2.39
CA ILE A 53 0.47 7.69 1.90
C ILE A 53 1.35 8.55 2.82
N MET A 54 2.26 9.32 2.22
CA MET A 54 3.18 10.20 2.94
C MET A 54 3.24 11.56 2.24
N THR A 55 3.18 12.64 3.02
CA THR A 55 3.30 14.01 2.53
C THR A 55 4.41 14.74 3.28
N SER A 56 5.59 14.85 2.66
CA SER A 56 6.74 15.56 3.26
C SER A 56 6.52 17.07 3.32
N TYR A 57 5.73 17.62 2.40
CA TYR A 57 5.43 19.06 2.32
C TYR A 57 3.93 19.30 2.16
N ARG A 58 3.39 20.32 2.83
CA ARG A 58 1.98 20.73 2.68
C ARG A 58 1.71 21.43 1.35
N TYR A 59 2.73 22.05 0.77
CA TYR A 59 2.63 22.79 -0.48
C TYR A 59 3.96 22.70 -1.24
N ALA A 60 3.87 22.32 -2.51
CA ALA A 60 4.99 22.37 -3.45
C ALA A 60 4.48 23.02 -4.74
N LYS A 61 5.23 24.01 -5.24
CA LYS A 61 4.90 24.70 -6.49
C LYS A 61 6.08 24.61 -7.44
N VAL A 62 5.81 24.17 -8.67
CA VAL A 62 6.78 24.16 -9.76
C VAL A 62 7.15 25.61 -10.12
N ASN A 63 8.43 25.87 -10.39
CA ASN A 63 8.88 27.11 -11.01
C ASN A 63 9.64 26.74 -12.28
N ASN A 64 8.92 26.68 -13.40
CA ASN A 64 9.44 26.20 -14.69
C ASN A 64 8.97 27.15 -15.79
N LEU A 65 9.89 27.49 -16.70
CA LEU A 65 9.69 28.39 -17.84
C LEU A 65 8.49 28.04 -18.73
N GLN A 66 8.05 26.77 -18.71
CA GLN A 66 6.90 26.30 -19.47
C GLN A 66 5.54 26.80 -18.92
N TYR A 67 5.51 27.39 -17.73
CA TYR A 67 4.29 27.89 -17.09
C TYR A 67 4.22 29.42 -17.11
N SER A 68 3.00 29.96 -17.20
CA SER A 68 2.75 31.40 -17.34
C SER A 68 3.07 32.22 -16.09
N ASP A 69 3.16 31.58 -14.92
CA ASP A 69 3.46 32.18 -13.62
C ASP A 69 4.93 31.99 -13.21
N TYR A 70 5.81 31.74 -14.18
CA TYR A 70 7.25 31.63 -13.98
C TYR A 70 7.87 32.93 -13.46
N GLU A 71 8.71 32.82 -12.43
CA GLU A 71 9.43 33.95 -11.86
C GLU A 71 10.94 33.80 -12.06
N PHE A 72 11.56 34.71 -12.83
CA PHE A 72 13.01 34.74 -13.07
C PHE A 72 13.85 34.94 -11.80
N SER A 73 13.24 35.45 -10.72
CA SER A 73 13.90 35.66 -9.43
C SER A 73 14.04 34.39 -8.59
N LYS A 74 13.32 33.32 -8.94
CA LYS A 74 13.31 32.05 -8.21
C LYS A 74 14.10 30.98 -8.97
N LEU A 75 14.62 30.00 -8.23
CA LEU A 75 15.35 28.87 -8.80
C LEU A 75 14.41 27.97 -9.62
N ASN A 76 14.89 27.42 -10.73
CA ASN A 76 14.11 26.50 -11.56
C ASN A 76 13.84 25.19 -10.81
N PHE A 77 12.57 24.84 -10.63
CA PHE A 77 12.16 23.68 -9.84
C PHE A 77 11.17 22.81 -10.62
N TRP A 78 11.37 21.48 -10.59
CA TRP A 78 10.55 20.48 -11.26
C TRP A 78 9.96 19.51 -10.22
N ILE A 79 8.71 19.11 -10.39
CA ILE A 79 8.10 18.02 -9.62
C ILE A 79 8.06 16.78 -10.51
N MET A 80 8.61 15.68 -10.01
CA MET A 80 8.60 14.39 -10.70
C MET A 80 7.56 13.48 -10.04
N PHE A 81 6.63 12.98 -10.84
CA PHE A 81 5.70 11.93 -10.42
C PHE A 81 6.19 10.59 -10.99
N LYS A 82 6.39 9.61 -10.11
CA LYS A 82 6.70 8.23 -10.49
C LYS A 82 5.58 7.33 -10.00
N ASP A 83 5.14 6.43 -10.87
CA ASP A 83 4.17 5.40 -10.53
C ASP A 83 4.75 4.03 -10.85
N MET A 84 4.49 3.06 -9.98
CA MET A 84 4.95 1.68 -10.15
C MET A 84 3.85 0.85 -10.80
N ASN A 85 4.11 0.36 -12.01
CA ASN A 85 3.19 -0.55 -12.70
C ASN A 85 2.99 -1.82 -11.86
N ALA A 86 1.75 -2.08 -11.44
CA ALA A 86 1.35 -3.27 -10.71
C ALA A 86 2.13 -3.53 -9.40
N LEU A 87 2.27 -2.49 -8.56
CA LEU A 87 2.98 -2.55 -7.27
C LEU A 87 2.71 -3.80 -6.43
N TYR A 88 1.44 -4.20 -6.26
CA TYR A 88 1.05 -5.35 -5.43
C TYR A 88 1.35 -6.72 -6.05
N LEU A 89 1.57 -6.81 -7.36
CA LEU A 89 1.97 -8.06 -8.02
C LEU A 89 3.48 -8.29 -7.96
N ALA A 90 4.27 -7.26 -7.69
CA ALA A 90 5.72 -7.35 -7.67
C ALA A 90 6.27 -7.96 -6.35
N SER A 91 5.46 -7.96 -5.29
CA SER A 91 5.83 -8.43 -3.96
C SER A 91 5.53 -9.92 -3.76
N ASP A 92 6.10 -10.80 -4.59
CA ASP A 92 6.03 -12.25 -4.37
C ASP A 92 7.14 -12.69 -3.40
N ALA A 93 6.92 -12.50 -2.09
CA ALA A 93 7.80 -13.03 -1.06
C ALA A 93 7.45 -14.50 -0.76
N LYS A 94 8.45 -15.38 -0.83
CA LYS A 94 8.28 -16.83 -0.61
C LYS A 94 8.11 -17.21 0.86
N ILE A 95 8.39 -16.29 1.79
CA ILE A 95 8.40 -16.49 3.25
C ILE A 95 7.99 -15.19 3.93
N ASP A 96 6.98 -15.25 4.80
CA ASP A 96 6.56 -14.14 5.66
C ASP A 96 7.17 -14.28 7.06
N TYR A 97 7.60 -13.16 7.64
CA TYR A 97 8.10 -13.08 9.01
C TYR A 97 7.24 -12.11 9.82
N THR A 98 6.77 -12.53 11.00
CA THR A 98 6.18 -11.63 11.99
C THR A 98 7.28 -11.20 12.96
N LEU A 99 7.57 -9.90 13.00
CA LEU A 99 8.55 -9.32 13.93
C LEU A 99 7.82 -8.45 14.94
N GLU A 100 7.82 -8.88 16.21
CA GLU A 100 7.43 -8.03 17.33
C GLU A 100 8.69 -7.30 17.84
N VAL A 101 8.79 -6.01 17.56
CA VAL A 101 9.92 -5.16 17.99
C VAL A 101 9.42 -3.95 18.74
N ASN A 102 9.95 -3.74 19.95
CA ASN A 102 9.77 -2.51 20.70
C ASN A 102 10.75 -1.45 20.19
N LEU A 103 10.30 -0.61 19.26
CA LEU A 103 11.12 0.47 18.73
C LEU A 103 11.08 1.67 19.69
N LYS A 104 12.22 2.02 20.29
CA LYS A 104 12.45 3.31 20.94
C LYS A 104 13.39 4.13 20.08
N ILE A 105 12.85 5.13 19.39
CA ILE A 105 13.66 6.08 18.60
C ILE A 105 14.24 7.12 19.55
N LEU A 106 15.56 7.28 19.52
CA LEU A 106 16.25 8.30 20.32
C LEU A 106 15.96 9.70 19.75
N VAL A 107 15.80 10.70 20.61
CA VAL A 107 15.30 12.03 20.23
C VAL A 107 16.11 12.70 19.11
N TYR A 108 17.43 12.52 19.10
CA TYR A 108 18.32 13.11 18.09
C TYR A 108 18.18 12.47 16.69
N LEU A 109 17.47 11.34 16.58
CA LEU A 109 17.22 10.67 15.30
C LEU A 109 15.88 11.07 14.67
N TYR A 110 15.03 11.83 15.35
CA TYR A 110 13.73 12.23 14.78
C TYR A 110 13.89 13.06 13.50
N ASP A 111 14.83 14.01 13.49
CA ASP A 111 15.10 14.83 12.30
C ASP A 111 15.74 14.01 11.17
N TYR A 112 16.52 12.97 11.50
CA TYR A 112 17.13 12.08 10.52
C TYR A 112 16.09 11.18 9.83
N PHE A 113 15.03 10.80 10.55
CA PHE A 113 13.93 10.00 10.01
C PHE A 113 12.71 10.82 9.58
N ALA A 114 12.79 12.15 9.57
CA ALA A 114 11.66 13.01 9.21
C ALA A 114 11.09 12.71 7.80
N ASP A 115 11.94 12.24 6.89
CA ASP A 115 11.56 11.88 5.52
C ASP A 115 11.04 10.44 5.39
N TYR A 116 11.20 9.61 6.42
CA TYR A 116 10.71 8.24 6.43
C TYR A 116 9.39 8.15 7.17
N SER A 117 8.48 7.41 6.57
CA SER A 117 7.21 7.11 7.18
C SER A 117 7.41 6.14 8.35
N LEU A 118 6.85 6.49 9.50
CA LEU A 118 6.78 5.58 10.64
C LEU A 118 5.88 4.39 10.27
N ALA A 119 6.12 3.26 10.94
CA ALA A 119 5.23 2.11 10.82
C ALA A 119 3.79 2.56 11.12
N PRO A 120 2.81 2.30 10.23
CA PRO A 120 1.45 2.77 10.43
C PRO A 120 0.84 2.07 11.64
N GLU A 121 0.56 2.85 12.69
CA GLU A 121 -0.12 2.40 13.90
C GLU A 121 -1.63 2.60 13.77
N LYS A 122 -2.41 1.59 14.14
CA LYS A 122 -3.85 1.77 14.38
C LYS A 122 -4.00 2.46 15.73
N GLN A 123 -4.08 3.80 15.73
CA GLN A 123 -4.36 4.58 16.93
C GLN A 123 -5.85 4.91 16.99
N ILE A 124 -6.48 4.61 18.13
CA ILE A 124 -7.83 5.10 18.44
C ILE A 124 -7.63 6.47 19.06
N VAL A 125 -8.11 7.52 18.39
CA VAL A 125 -8.11 8.87 18.96
C VAL A 125 -9.21 8.91 20.02
N PRO A 126 -8.91 9.17 21.31
CA PRO A 126 -9.94 9.31 22.33
C PRO A 126 -10.83 10.51 22.00
N GLU A 127 -12.15 10.35 22.15
CA GLU A 127 -13.10 11.45 22.08
C GLU A 127 -12.90 12.36 23.30
N GLU A 128 -12.81 13.67 23.07
CA GLU A 128 -12.69 14.71 24.11
C GLU A 128 -13.96 14.85 24.97
#